data_AF-A0A7X9LCV8-F1
#
_entry.id   AF-A0A7X9LCV8-F1
#
_cell.length_a   1.000
_cell.length_b   1.000
_cell.length_c   1.000
_cell.angle_alpha   90.00
_cell.angle_beta   90.00
_cell.angle_gamma   90.00
#
_symmetry.space_group_name_H-M   'P 1'
#
loop_
_entity.id
_entity.type
_entity.pdbx_description
1 polymer ?
#
loop_
_entity_poly.entity_id
_entity_poly.type
_entity_poly.pdbx_seq_one_letter_code
_entity_poly.pdbx_strand_id
1 'polypeptide(L)' 'MSIIESNEKVAKKVIGAHKSIEKKVISAYKATEEGAVRNFNKVSDQFIERFFTRDGESIEEAKERLKTSAKKSQAHSKDN' A
#
# COMPACT_ATOMS: atom_id res chain seq x y z
N MET A 1 -39.17 -1.19 -32.35
CA MET A 1 -37.76 -0.87 -32.08
C MET A 1 -36.94 -1.37 -33.26
N SER A 2 -36.16 -0.52 -33.89
CA SER A 2 -35.30 -0.90 -35.02
C SER A 2 -34.13 -1.77 -34.54
N ILE A 3 -33.55 -2.55 -35.45
CA ILE A 3 -32.30 -3.28 -35.22
C ILE A 3 -31.18 -2.30 -34.80
N ILE A 4 -31.17 -1.10 -35.39
CA ILE A 4 -30.19 -0.05 -35.08
C ILE A 4 -30.31 0.38 -33.61
N GLU A 5 -31.52 0.71 -33.16
CA GLU A 5 -31.79 1.12 -31.78
C GLU A 5 -31.44 0.02 -30.77
N SER A 6 -31.71 -1.24 -31.14
CA SER A 6 -31.39 -2.40 -30.31
C SER A 6 -29.86 -2.57 -30.17
N ASN A 7 -29.12 -2.42 -31.27
CA ASN A 7 -27.66 -2.48 -31.28
C ASN A 7 -27.04 -1.33 -30.46
N GLU A 8 -27.55 -0.10 -30.60
CA GLU A 8 -27.10 1.04 -29.79
C GLU A 8 -27.30 0.81 -28.29
N LYS A 9 -28.43 0.21 -27.90
CA LYS A 9 -28.71 -0.13 -26.50
C LYS A 9 -27.73 -1.17 -25.97
N VAL A 10 -27.36 -2.16 -26.77
CA VAL A 10 -26.33 -3.15 -26.41
C VAL A 10 -24.97 -2.47 -26.26
N ALA A 11 -24.57 -1.63 -27.21
CA ALA A 11 -23.30 -0.90 -27.14
C ALA A 11 -23.17 -0.04 -25.88
N LYS A 12 -24.23 0.72 -25.54
CA LYS A 12 -24.26 1.53 -24.31
C LYS A 12 -24.10 0.68 -23.04
N LYS A 13 -24.75 -0.49 -22.98
CA LYS A 13 -24.62 -1.43 -21.86
C LYS A 13 -23.20 -1.99 -21.75
N VAL A 14 -22.59 -2.39 -22.86
CA VAL A 14 -21.22 -2.90 -22.90
C VAL A 14 -20.23 -1.85 -22.40
N ILE A 15 -20.32 -0.62 -22.90
CA ILE A 15 -19.48 0.50 -22.45
C ILE A 15 -19.67 0.77 -20.96
N GLY A 16 -20.92 0.75 -20.48
CA GLY A 16 -21.23 0.92 -19.06
C GLY A 16 -20.60 -0.17 -18.19
N ALA A 17 -20.76 -1.44 -18.60
CA ALA A 17 -20.18 -2.58 -17.91
C ALA A 17 -18.64 -2.50 -17.86
N HIS A 18 -18.00 -2.16 -18.98
CA HIS A 18 -16.54 -1.97 -19.02
C HIS A 18 -16.08 -0.90 -18.04
N LYS A 19 -16.70 0.29 -18.06
CA LYS A 19 -16.38 1.38 -17.12
C LYS A 19 -16.59 0.97 -15.66
N SER A 20 -17.63 0.19 -15.37
CA SER A 20 -17.87 -0.32 -14.01
C SER A 20 -16.81 -1.32 -13.56
N ILE A 21 -16.34 -2.20 -14.45
CA ILE A 21 -15.26 -3.15 -14.16
C ILE A 21 -13.97 -2.39 -13.88
N GLU A 22 -13.60 -1.44 -14.74
CA GLU A 22 -12.39 -0.63 -14.59
C GLU A 22 -12.34 0.07 -13.22
N LYS A 23 -13.43 0.75 -12.84
CA LYS A 23 -13.53 1.40 -11.52
C LYS A 23 -13.35 0.41 -10.37
N LYS A 24 -14.01 -0.75 -10.44
CA LYS A 24 -13.91 -1.77 -9.38
C LYS A 24 -12.49 -2.33 -9.26
N VAL A 25 -11.82 -2.60 -10.39
CA VAL A 25 -10.45 -3.11 -10.41
C VAL A 25 -9.50 -2.09 -9.77
N ILE A 26 -9.59 -0.82 -10.16
CA ILE A 26 -8.76 0.25 -9.59
C ILE A 26 -8.99 0.39 -8.08
N SER A 27 -10.26 0.40 -7.64
CA SER A 27 -10.59 0.48 -6.22
C SER A 27 -10.07 -0.73 -5.42
N ALA A 28 -10.23 -1.94 -5.95
CA ALA A 28 -9.76 -3.16 -5.29
C ALA A 28 -8.22 -3.19 -5.17
N TYR A 29 -7.51 -2.76 -6.21
CA TYR A 29 -6.06 -2.65 -6.19
C TYR A 29 -5.59 -1.68 -5.10
N LYS A 30 -6.14 -0.46 -5.07
CA LYS A 30 -5.82 0.55 -4.05
C LYS A 30 -6.09 0.04 -2.63
N ALA A 31 -7.25 -0.58 -2.40
CA ALA A 31 -7.61 -1.12 -1.09
C ALA A 31 -6.65 -2.24 -0.65
N THR A 32 -6.18 -3.06 -1.58
CA THR A 32 -5.20 -4.12 -1.31
C THR A 32 -3.84 -3.54 -0.95
N GLU A 33 -3.36 -2.55 -1.71
CA GLU A 33 -2.10 -1.85 -1.45
C GLU A 33 -2.12 -1.16 -0.08
N GLU A 34 -3.15 -0.36 0.19
CA GLU A 34 -3.33 0.32 1.48
C GLU A 34 -3.42 -0.68 2.64
N GLY A 35 -4.16 -1.78 2.46
CA GLY A 35 -4.28 -2.83 3.45
C GLY A 35 -2.94 -3.49 3.77
N ALA A 36 -2.16 -3.83 2.74
CA ALA A 36 -0.85 -4.44 2.89
C ALA A 36 0.13 -3.51 3.62
N VAL A 37 0.26 -2.25 3.18
CA VAL A 37 1.17 -1.27 3.80
C VAL A 37 0.79 -0.97 5.24
N ARG A 38 -0.50 -0.75 5.53
CA ARG A 38 -0.96 -0.50 6.91
C ARG A 38 -0.69 -1.69 7.83
N ASN A 39 -0.99 -2.90 7.39
CA ASN A 39 -0.79 -4.09 8.22
C ASN A 39 0.70 -4.38 8.44
N PHE A 40 1.53 -4.18 7.41
CA PHE A 40 2.97 -4.28 7.55
C PHE A 40 3.51 -3.29 8.59
N ASN A 41 3.13 -2.01 8.48
CA ASN A 41 3.53 -1.00 9.45
C ASN A 41 3.06 -1.37 10.87
N LYS A 42 1.83 -1.85 11.04
CA LYS A 42 1.33 -2.29 12.35
C LYS A 42 2.19 -3.41 12.97
N VAL A 43 2.52 -4.44 12.20
CA VAL A 43 3.37 -5.55 12.67
C VAL A 43 4.78 -5.06 12.97
N SER A 44 5.34 -4.23 12.08
CA SER A 44 6.65 -3.59 12.27
C SER A 44 6.71 -2.77 13.56
N ASP A 45 5.67 -1.99 13.84
CA ASP A 45 5.58 -1.13 15.01
C ASP A 45 5.55 -1.97 16.29
N GLN A 46 4.75 -3.03 16.33
CA GLN A 46 4.71 -3.97 17.47
C GLN A 46 6.05 -4.68 17.68
N PHE A 47 6.74 -5.04 16.60
CA PHE A 47 8.05 -5.68 16.69
C PHE A 47 9.10 -4.70 17.24
N ILE A 48 9.10 -3.45 16.78
CA ILE A 48 9.99 -2.40 17.30
C ILE A 48 9.70 -2.13 18.77
N GLU A 49 8.44 -1.95 19.13
CA GLU A 49 7.99 -1.75 20.51
C GLU A 49 8.43 -2.90 21.43
N ARG A 50 8.35 -4.15 20.95
CA ARG A 50 8.65 -5.30 21.80
C ARG A 50 10.15 -5.55 22.00
N PHE A 51 10.96 -5.25 20.98
CA PHE A 51 12.35 -5.72 20.92
C PHE A 51 13.40 -4.62 20.79
N PHE A 52 13.03 -3.42 20.35
CA PHE A 52 14.00 -2.39 19.99
C PHE A 52 13.83 -1.06 20.70
N THR A 53 12.67 -0.75 21.27
CA THR A 53 12.50 0.43 22.13
C THR A 53 13.32 0.29 23.41
N ARG A 54 13.75 1.42 23.95
CA ARG A 54 14.41 1.55 25.25
C ARG A 54 13.44 2.18 26.24
N ASP A 55 13.78 2.13 27.53
CA ASP A 55 12.96 2.74 28.58
C ASP A 55 12.76 4.23 28.31
N GLY A 56 11.50 4.65 28.22
CA GLY A 56 11.11 6.02 27.92
C GLY A 56 11.23 6.45 26.45
N GLU A 57 11.62 5.55 25.54
CA GLU A 57 11.71 5.84 24.10
C GLU A 57 10.38 5.51 23.39
N SER A 58 9.88 6.43 22.57
CA SER A 58 8.73 6.18 21.70
C SER A 58 9.07 5.30 20.49
N ILE A 59 8.05 4.74 19.84
CA ILE A 59 8.24 3.91 18.63
C ILE A 59 8.87 4.74 17.49
N GLU A 60 8.44 5.98 17.31
CA GLU A 60 8.96 6.90 16.30
C GLU A 60 10.45 7.21 16.53
N GLU A 61 10.85 7.48 17.77
CA GLU A 61 12.25 7.71 18.14
C GLU A 61 13.10 6.45 17.90
N ALA A 62 12.58 5.28 18.28
CA ALA A 62 13.24 4.01 18.02
C ALA A 62 13.43 3.77 16.51
N LYS A 63 12.41 4.04 15.68
CA LYS A 63 12.50 3.95 14.21
C LYS A 63 13.61 4.86 13.64
N GLU A 64 13.66 6.13 14.06
CA GLU A 64 14.66 7.07 13.57
C GLU A 64 16.08 6.69 14.03
N ARG A 65 16.23 6.22 15.26
CA ARG A 65 17.50 5.66 15.75
C ARG A 65 17.94 4.47 14.92
N LEU A 66 17.04 3.49 14.68
CA LEU A 66 17.34 2.29 13.88
C LEU A 66 17.75 2.65 12.44
N LYS A 67 17.04 3.58 11.79
CA LYS A 67 17.41 4.09 10.45
C LYS A 67 18.82 4.70 10.46
N THR A 68 19.13 5.49 11.48
CA THR A 68 20.45 6.13 11.61
C THR A 68 21.55 5.09 11.83
N SER A 69 21.32 4.11 12.71
CA SER A 69 22.24 2.99 12.93
C SER A 69 22.49 2.19 11.65
N ALA A 70 21.45 1.88 10.88
CA ALA A 70 21.59 1.17 9.61
C ALA A 70 22.45 1.94 8.58
N LYS A 71 22.23 3.26 8.44
CA LYS A 71 23.06 4.10 7.57
C LYS A 71 24.53 4.12 8.00
N LYS A 72 24.79 4.21 9.31
CA LYS A 72 26.16 4.18 9.86
C LYS A 72 26.85 2.85 9.56
N SER A 73 26.15 1.72 9.76
CA SER A 73 26.68 0.39 9.42
C SER A 73 26.99 0.25 7.92
N GLN A 74 26.13 0.79 7.06
CA GLN A 74 26.35 0.77 5.60
C GLN A 74 27.53 1.64 5.17
N ALA A 75 27.74 2.80 5.81
CA ALA A 75 28.91 3.63 5.55
C ALA A 75 30.20 2.90 5.96
N HIS A 76 30.24 2.34 7.17
CA HIS A 76 31.38 1.55 7.64
C HIS A 76 31.70 0.34 6.76
N SER A 77 30.70 -0.31 6.14
CA SER A 77 30.94 -1.42 5.20
C SER A 77 31.47 -0.98 3.83
N LYS A 78 31.41 0.31 3.48
CA LYS A 78 31.90 0.84 2.20
C LYS A 78 33.32 1.41 2.31
N ASP A 79 33.77 1.73 3.51
CA ASP A 79 35.10 2.25 3.80
C ASP A 79 36.15 1.14 4.03
N ASN A 80 35.73 -0.14 4.01
CA ASN A 80 36.56 -1.35 4.12
C ASN A 80 36.64 -2.12 2.81
#